data_AF-A0A842UUW0-F1
#
_entry.id   AF-A0A842UUW0-F1
#
_cell.length_a   1.000
_cell.length_b   1.000
_cell.length_c   1.000
_cell.angle_alpha   90.00
_cell.angle_beta   90.00
_cell.angle_gamma   90.00
#
_symmetry.space_group_name_H-M   'P 1'
#
loop_
_entity.id
_entity.type
_entity.pdbx_description
1 polymer ?
#
loop_
_entity_poly.entity_id
_entity_poly.type
_entity_poly.pdbx_seq_one_letter_code
_entity_poly.pdbx_strand_id
1 'polypeptide(L)'
;MAGNIAEVVANDPHIVKVAPSEYDSVPEVDESLFNGDVSLEVSIFSRFLGMPYVFDDFNDHYGERKPWLQDMWNAHRWEFWDYAVTGNALKHGNFAQIYDRNCSIVGMFADKYCGSDRDTFDSFVKQIKSAYLPVKVYDALPDSYKAVHAGFLKALMYGLLKFCEKKPVFQDAA
;
A
#
# COMPACT_ATOMS: atom_id res chain seq x y z
N MET A 1 8.28 28.56 -5.63
CA MET A 1 8.96 27.27 -5.40
C MET A 1 7.86 26.24 -5.26
N ALA A 2 7.72 25.32 -6.21
CA ALA A 2 6.80 24.21 -6.01
C ALA A 2 7.39 23.33 -4.90
N GLY A 3 6.66 23.17 -3.80
CA GLY A 3 7.01 22.20 -2.75
C GLY A 3 6.98 20.77 -3.30
N ASN A 4 7.41 19.80 -2.49
CA ASN A 4 7.27 18.38 -2.84
C ASN A 4 5.80 18.09 -3.17
N ILE A 5 5.51 17.24 -4.16
CA ILE A 5 4.13 16.91 -4.54
C ILE A 5 3.22 16.49 -3.36
N ALA A 6 3.78 15.86 -2.32
CA ALA A 6 3.06 15.54 -1.09
C ALA A 6 2.58 16.79 -0.35
N GLU A 7 3.40 17.85 -0.30
CA GLU A 7 3.03 19.14 0.29
C GLU A 7 2.01 19.87 -0.58
N VAL A 8 2.16 19.82 -1.91
CA VAL A 8 1.20 20.42 -2.85
C VAL A 8 -0.19 19.81 -2.63
N VAL A 9 -0.27 18.48 -2.57
CA VAL A 9 -1.51 17.76 -2.28
C VAL A 9 -2.05 18.10 -0.90
N ALA A 10 -1.21 18.07 0.14
CA ALA A 10 -1.66 18.30 1.51
C ALA A 10 -2.23 19.72 1.73
N ASN A 11 -1.85 20.69 0.90
CA ASN A 11 -2.34 22.07 0.97
C ASN A 11 -3.52 22.36 0.02
N ASP A 12 -3.99 21.36 -0.72
CA ASP A 12 -5.12 21.54 -1.63
C ASP A 12 -6.45 21.67 -0.85
N PRO A 13 -7.36 22.59 -1.23
CA PRO A 13 -8.61 22.81 -0.51
C PRO A 13 -9.52 21.58 -0.39
N HIS A 14 -9.46 20.64 -1.33
CA HIS A 14 -10.26 19.41 -1.29
C HIS A 14 -9.66 18.32 -0.39
N ILE A 15 -8.41 18.51 0.06
CA ILE A 15 -7.76 17.56 0.96
C ILE A 15 -8.04 17.98 2.40
N VAL A 16 -9.00 17.27 3.00
CA VAL A 16 -9.49 17.56 4.35
C VAL A 16 -8.50 17.11 5.42
N LYS A 17 -7.78 16.01 5.17
CA LYS A 17 -6.84 15.44 6.14
C LYS A 17 -5.81 14.55 5.44
N VAL A 18 -4.56 14.64 5.90
CA VAL A 18 -3.53 13.65 5.63
C VAL A 18 -3.13 13.00 6.96
N ALA A 19 -3.45 11.72 7.15
CA ALA A 19 -2.95 10.96 8.28
C ALA A 19 -1.65 10.25 7.89
N PRO A 20 -0.62 10.24 8.76
CA PRO A 20 0.61 9.52 8.48
C PRO A 20 0.34 8.03 8.32
N SER A 21 1.26 7.32 7.69
CA SER A 21 1.18 5.85 7.69
C SER A 21 1.45 5.31 9.10
N GLU A 22 0.97 4.11 9.38
CA GLU A 22 1.21 3.41 10.64
C GLU A 22 2.56 2.65 10.64
N TYR A 23 3.22 2.57 9.49
CA TYR A 23 4.44 1.78 9.27
C TYR A 23 5.55 2.65 8.67
N ASP A 24 6.34 3.27 9.54
CA ASP A 24 7.48 4.13 9.15
C ASP A 24 8.69 3.31 8.65
N SER A 25 8.76 2.03 9.03
CA SER A 25 9.79 1.10 8.60
C SER A 25 9.19 -0.27 8.32
N VAL A 26 9.63 -0.90 7.24
CA VAL A 26 9.21 -2.25 6.85
C VAL A 26 10.31 -3.24 7.27
N PRO A 27 9.97 -4.44 7.78
CA PRO A 27 10.96 -5.43 8.19
C PRO A 27 11.92 -5.80 7.05
N GLU A 28 13.21 -6.00 7.36
CA GLU A 28 14.15 -6.57 6.41
C GLU A 28 13.79 -8.05 6.21
N VAL A 29 13.41 -8.41 4.98
CA VAL A 29 12.97 -9.76 4.63
C VAL A 29 14.16 -10.70 4.48
N ASP A 30 14.06 -11.88 5.06
CA ASP A 30 15.01 -12.97 4.84
C ASP A 30 14.77 -13.61 3.46
N GLU A 31 15.55 -13.17 2.48
CA GLU A 31 15.47 -13.69 1.10
C GLU A 31 15.79 -15.19 1.01
N SER A 32 16.47 -15.78 2.00
CA SER A 32 16.76 -17.22 2.01
C SER A 32 15.52 -18.10 2.16
N LEU A 33 14.40 -17.51 2.59
CA LEU A 33 13.10 -18.18 2.67
C LEU A 33 12.40 -18.33 1.31
N PHE A 34 13.02 -17.86 0.21
CA PHE A 34 12.40 -17.81 -1.11
C PHE A 34 13.28 -18.43 -2.20
N ASN A 35 12.65 -19.18 -3.11
CA ASN A 35 13.24 -19.70 -4.33
C ASN A 35 13.14 -18.65 -5.45
N GLY A 36 14.00 -17.61 -5.38
CA GLY A 36 14.13 -16.58 -6.41
C GLY A 36 14.11 -15.16 -5.84
N ASP A 37 14.30 -14.18 -6.72
CA ASP A 37 14.30 -12.76 -6.36
C ASP A 37 12.88 -12.29 -5.99
N VAL A 38 12.74 -11.69 -4.80
CA VAL A 38 11.49 -11.11 -4.26
C VAL A 38 11.60 -9.60 -4.01
N SER A 39 12.69 -8.96 -4.45
CA SER A 39 12.97 -7.54 -4.19
C SER A 39 11.89 -6.60 -4.70
N LEU A 40 11.31 -6.91 -5.86
CA LEU A 40 10.21 -6.14 -6.44
C LEU A 40 8.95 -6.23 -5.58
N GLU A 41 8.55 -7.43 -5.17
CA GLU A 41 7.38 -7.66 -4.32
C GLU A 41 7.54 -6.95 -2.96
N VAL A 42 8.71 -7.09 -2.33
CA VAL A 42 9.04 -6.42 -1.07
C VAL A 42 9.03 -4.89 -1.25
N SER A 43 9.57 -4.37 -2.36
CA SER A 43 9.52 -2.93 -2.65
C SER A 43 8.08 -2.42 -2.81
N ILE A 44 7.20 -3.20 -3.42
CA ILE A 44 5.80 -2.81 -3.61
C ILE A 44 5.05 -2.82 -2.27
N PHE A 45 5.25 -3.85 -1.44
CA PHE A 45 4.69 -3.86 -0.09
C PHE A 45 5.23 -2.70 0.76
N SER A 46 6.53 -2.42 0.68
CA SER A 46 7.16 -1.32 1.42
C SER A 46 6.58 0.03 1.03
N ARG A 47 6.38 0.27 -0.27
CA ARG A 47 5.71 1.48 -0.77
C ARG A 47 4.29 1.56 -0.21
N PHE A 48 3.49 0.50 -0.34
CA PHE A 48 2.11 0.51 0.16
C PHE A 48 2.03 0.77 1.68
N LEU A 49 2.90 0.11 2.46
CA LEU A 49 2.98 0.27 3.90
C LEU A 49 3.45 1.66 4.33
N GLY A 50 4.33 2.32 3.58
CA GLY A 50 4.85 3.65 3.92
C GLY A 50 3.94 4.82 3.52
N MET A 51 2.84 4.60 2.79
CA MET A 51 2.03 5.69 2.23
C MET A 51 1.03 6.27 3.24
N PRO A 52 0.85 7.59 3.29
CA PRO A 52 -0.13 8.22 4.17
C PRO A 52 -1.57 7.94 3.71
N TYR A 53 -2.53 8.17 4.60
CA TYR A 53 -3.95 8.17 4.27
C TYR A 53 -4.39 9.59 3.90
N VAL A 54 -4.77 9.80 2.66
CA VAL A 54 -5.28 11.09 2.18
C VAL A 54 -6.80 11.04 2.13
N PHE A 55 -7.45 11.92 2.90
CA PHE A 55 -8.90 12.07 2.95
C PHE A 55 -9.29 13.31 2.14
N ASP A 56 -10.24 13.14 1.23
CA ASP A 56 -10.74 14.18 0.34
C ASP A 56 -12.26 14.36 0.47
N ASP A 57 -12.78 15.52 0.06
CA ASP A 57 -14.21 15.82 0.06
C ASP A 57 -14.87 15.70 -1.33
N PHE A 58 -14.17 15.06 -2.29
CA PHE A 58 -14.66 14.97 -3.67
C PHE A 58 -15.93 14.12 -3.83
N ASN A 59 -16.33 13.35 -2.82
CA ASN A 59 -17.64 12.69 -2.83
C ASN A 59 -18.79 13.71 -2.84
N ASP A 60 -18.61 14.84 -2.16
CA ASP A 60 -19.57 15.96 -2.16
C ASP A 60 -19.32 16.91 -3.36
N HIS A 61 -18.12 16.85 -3.96
CA HIS A 61 -17.68 17.67 -5.10
C HIS A 61 -17.30 16.82 -6.33
N TYR A 62 -18.13 15.84 -6.69
CA TYR A 62 -17.76 14.81 -7.69
C TYR A 62 -17.33 15.38 -9.05
N GLY A 63 -17.92 16.51 -9.45
CA GLY A 63 -17.59 17.21 -10.70
C GLY A 63 -16.18 17.81 -10.72
N GLU A 64 -15.56 18.04 -9.56
CA GLU A 64 -14.30 18.77 -9.40
C GLU A 64 -13.08 17.85 -9.38
N ARG A 65 -13.26 16.57 -8.99
CA ARG A 65 -12.15 15.60 -8.89
C ARG A 65 -11.41 15.40 -10.21
N LYS A 66 -12.14 15.29 -11.31
CA LYS A 66 -11.53 15.03 -12.63
C LYS A 66 -10.76 16.26 -13.16
N PRO A 67 -11.33 17.48 -13.15
CA PRO A 67 -10.57 18.71 -13.40
C PRO A 67 -9.32 18.82 -12.53
N TRP A 68 -9.46 18.61 -11.22
CA TRP A 68 -8.35 18.67 -10.28
C TRP A 68 -7.22 17.70 -10.61
N LEU A 69 -7.54 16.42 -10.88
CA LEU A 69 -6.55 15.42 -11.32
C LEU A 69 -5.83 15.84 -12.61
N GLN A 70 -6.57 16.45 -13.54
CA GLN A 70 -6.03 16.92 -14.81
C GLN A 70 -5.09 18.12 -14.62
N ASP A 71 -5.45 19.05 -13.76
CA ASP A 71 -4.65 20.23 -13.43
C ASP A 71 -3.36 19.84 -12.71
N MET A 72 -3.45 18.94 -11.72
CA MET A 72 -2.29 18.37 -11.03
C MET A 72 -1.35 17.65 -12.00
N TRP A 73 -1.88 16.83 -12.91
CA TRP A 73 -1.08 16.20 -13.97
C TRP A 73 -0.42 17.23 -14.89
N ASN A 74 -1.13 18.30 -15.27
CA ASN A 74 -0.59 19.31 -16.16
C ASN A 74 0.54 20.13 -15.51
N ALA A 75 0.41 20.42 -14.21
CA ALA A 75 1.37 21.21 -13.45
C ALA A 75 2.60 20.40 -13.00
N HIS A 76 2.39 19.17 -12.53
CA HIS A 76 3.42 18.37 -11.84
C HIS A 76 3.82 17.09 -12.59
N ARG A 77 3.10 16.72 -13.66
CA ARG A 77 3.44 15.64 -14.59
C ARG A 77 3.75 14.33 -13.87
N TRP A 78 4.91 13.75 -14.16
CA TRP A 78 5.34 12.45 -13.68
C TRP A 78 5.52 12.39 -12.17
N GLU A 79 5.85 13.50 -11.51
CA GLU A 79 5.94 13.54 -10.05
C GLU A 79 4.58 13.28 -9.39
N PHE A 80 3.52 13.91 -9.94
CA PHE A 80 2.15 13.63 -9.52
C PHE A 80 1.68 12.24 -9.89
N TRP A 81 2.03 11.75 -11.08
CA TRP A 81 1.72 10.37 -11.46
C TRP A 81 2.38 9.37 -10.51
N ASP A 82 3.65 9.57 -10.17
CA ASP A 82 4.35 8.69 -9.27
C ASP A 82 3.78 8.78 -7.85
N TYR A 83 3.39 9.95 -7.37
CA TYR A 83 2.70 10.09 -6.09
C TYR A 83 1.30 9.46 -6.08
N ALA A 84 0.48 9.76 -7.08
CA ALA A 84 -0.94 9.41 -7.15
C ALA A 84 -1.19 7.98 -7.63
N VAL A 85 -0.34 7.44 -8.51
CA VAL A 85 -0.55 6.16 -9.21
C VAL A 85 0.48 5.13 -8.79
N THR A 86 1.78 5.46 -8.84
CA THR A 86 2.85 4.52 -8.48
C THR A 86 2.94 4.32 -6.96
N GLY A 87 2.81 5.40 -6.21
CA GLY A 87 2.78 5.47 -4.74
C GLY A 87 1.35 5.44 -4.19
N ASN A 88 0.35 5.72 -5.02
CA ASN A 88 -1.06 5.54 -4.69
C ASN A 88 -1.57 6.36 -3.50
N ALA A 89 -0.96 7.51 -3.24
CA ALA A 89 -1.29 8.35 -2.09
C ALA A 89 -2.69 8.96 -2.16
N LEU A 90 -3.25 9.17 -3.37
CA LEU A 90 -4.53 9.87 -3.59
C LEU A 90 -5.74 8.97 -3.81
N LYS A 91 -5.53 7.65 -3.78
CA LYS A 91 -6.57 6.70 -4.23
C LYS A 91 -7.45 6.20 -3.10
N HIS A 92 -7.54 6.93 -1.99
CA HIS A 92 -8.55 6.67 -0.97
C HIS A 92 -9.98 6.59 -1.51
N GLY A 93 -10.24 7.17 -2.69
CA GLY A 93 -11.48 7.01 -3.46
C GLY A 93 -11.42 6.14 -4.74
N ASN A 94 -10.34 5.42 -5.08
CA ASN A 94 -10.26 4.59 -6.30
C ASN A 94 -9.19 3.47 -6.20
N PHE A 95 -9.37 2.55 -5.25
CA PHE A 95 -8.33 1.65 -4.74
C PHE A 95 -8.17 0.31 -5.49
N ALA A 96 -9.01 0.07 -6.50
CA ALA A 96 -9.02 -1.11 -7.36
C ALA A 96 -7.66 -1.72 -7.71
N GLN A 97 -6.77 -0.88 -8.22
CA GLN A 97 -5.53 -1.32 -8.85
C GLN A 97 -4.48 -1.78 -7.85
N ILE A 98 -4.48 -1.24 -6.63
CA ILE A 98 -3.57 -1.69 -5.58
C ILE A 98 -4.04 -2.98 -4.95
N TYR A 99 -5.35 -3.11 -4.69
CA TYR A 99 -5.88 -4.35 -4.17
C TYR A 99 -5.64 -5.49 -5.17
N ASP A 100 -5.91 -5.27 -6.46
CA ASP A 100 -5.74 -6.30 -7.48
C ASP A 100 -4.26 -6.62 -7.73
N ARG A 101 -3.41 -5.59 -7.88
CA ARG A 101 -1.96 -5.78 -8.10
C ARG A 101 -1.30 -6.37 -6.86
N ASN A 102 -1.58 -5.89 -5.65
CA ASN A 102 -0.93 -6.38 -4.44
C ASN A 102 -1.42 -7.79 -4.08
N CYS A 103 -2.70 -8.11 -4.21
CA CYS A 103 -3.18 -9.47 -3.99
C CYS A 103 -2.59 -10.45 -5.03
N SER A 104 -2.42 -10.01 -6.27
CA SER A 104 -1.71 -10.78 -7.30
C SER A 104 -0.24 -10.98 -6.94
N ILE A 105 0.43 -9.91 -6.48
CA ILE A 105 1.82 -9.94 -6.00
C ILE A 105 1.97 -10.85 -4.78
N VAL A 106 1.02 -10.85 -3.85
CA VAL A 106 1.02 -11.78 -2.70
C VAL A 106 0.97 -13.22 -3.18
N GLY A 107 0.26 -13.51 -4.28
CA GLY A 107 0.31 -14.82 -4.94
C GLY A 107 1.72 -15.15 -5.46
N MET A 108 2.33 -14.25 -6.23
CA MET A 108 3.68 -14.45 -6.76
C MET A 108 4.74 -14.60 -5.65
N PHE A 109 4.61 -13.81 -4.59
CA PHE A 109 5.45 -13.88 -3.39
C PHE A 109 5.28 -15.22 -2.68
N ALA A 110 4.05 -15.73 -2.60
CA ALA A 110 3.75 -17.02 -1.99
C ALA A 110 4.23 -18.23 -2.79
N ASP A 111 4.17 -18.14 -4.12
CA ASP A 111 4.66 -19.20 -5.01
C ASP A 111 6.18 -19.40 -4.88
N LYS A 112 6.90 -18.33 -4.52
CA LYS A 112 8.35 -18.35 -4.30
C LYS A 112 8.75 -18.85 -2.91
N TYR A 113 7.86 -18.81 -1.91
CA TYR A 113 8.23 -19.15 -0.54
C TYR A 113 8.60 -20.64 -0.39
N CYS A 114 9.77 -20.91 0.17
CA CYS A 114 10.31 -22.26 0.42
C CYS A 114 10.69 -22.51 1.88
N GLY A 115 10.38 -21.57 2.79
CA GLY A 115 10.60 -21.73 4.23
C GLY A 115 9.83 -22.90 4.83
N SER A 116 10.31 -23.40 5.97
CA SER A 116 9.79 -24.62 6.62
C SER A 116 8.39 -24.47 7.22
N ASP A 117 8.00 -23.25 7.62
CA ASP A 117 6.68 -22.97 8.20
C ASP A 117 5.71 -22.46 7.12
N ARG A 118 5.36 -23.36 6.19
CA ARG A 118 4.50 -23.06 5.04
C ARG A 118 3.06 -22.80 5.44
N ASP A 119 2.53 -23.55 6.40
CA ASP A 119 1.12 -23.45 6.80
C ASP A 119 0.80 -22.07 7.42
N THR A 120 1.69 -21.56 8.27
CA THR A 120 1.53 -20.22 8.87
C THR A 120 1.64 -19.13 7.80
N PHE A 121 2.61 -19.24 6.90
CA PHE A 121 2.77 -18.33 5.78
C PHE A 121 1.52 -18.30 4.88
N ASP A 122 1.01 -19.47 4.49
CA ASP A 122 -0.18 -19.60 3.65
C ASP A 122 -1.44 -19.08 4.37
N SER A 123 -1.50 -19.15 5.70
CA SER A 123 -2.55 -18.52 6.50
C SER A 123 -2.55 -16.99 6.36
N PHE A 124 -1.38 -16.34 6.42
CA PHE A 124 -1.28 -14.89 6.16
C PHE A 124 -1.73 -14.55 4.73
N VAL A 125 -1.24 -15.29 3.75
CA VAL A 125 -1.60 -15.12 2.33
C VAL A 125 -3.11 -15.24 2.12
N LYS A 126 -3.73 -16.25 2.74
CA LYS A 126 -5.17 -16.47 2.67
C LYS A 126 -5.95 -15.31 3.31
N GLN A 127 -5.52 -14.80 4.46
CA GLN A 127 -6.18 -13.67 5.11
C GLN A 127 -6.12 -12.42 4.23
N ILE A 128 -4.95 -12.13 3.64
CA ILE A 128 -4.78 -11.00 2.70
C ILE A 128 -5.70 -11.17 1.49
N LYS A 129 -5.71 -12.35 0.86
CA LYS A 129 -6.60 -12.64 -0.29
C LYS A 129 -8.08 -12.57 0.08
N SER A 130 -8.45 -12.96 1.30
CA SER A 130 -9.85 -12.92 1.76
C SER A 130 -10.31 -11.50 2.12
N ALA A 131 -9.38 -10.65 2.55
CA ALA A 131 -9.61 -9.23 2.77
C ALA A 131 -9.77 -8.44 1.46
N TYR A 132 -9.46 -9.03 0.31
CA TYR A 132 -9.63 -8.38 -0.98
C TYR A 132 -11.11 -8.08 -1.27
N LEU A 133 -11.39 -6.82 -1.60
CA LEU A 133 -12.68 -6.39 -2.10
C LEU A 133 -12.56 -6.05 -3.59
N PRO A 134 -13.46 -6.57 -4.45
CA PRO A 134 -13.55 -6.10 -5.83
C PRO A 134 -13.78 -4.59 -5.88
N VAL A 135 -13.22 -3.93 -6.89
CA VAL A 135 -13.30 -2.47 -7.14
C VAL A 135 -14.66 -1.88 -6.80
N LYS A 136 -15.71 -2.41 -7.43
CA LYS A 136 -17.07 -1.90 -7.30
C LYS A 136 -17.61 -1.98 -5.87
N VAL A 137 -17.18 -2.99 -5.11
CA VAL A 137 -17.57 -3.18 -3.72
C VAL A 137 -16.82 -2.20 -2.84
N TYR A 138 -15.51 -2.04 -3.04
CA TYR A 138 -14.70 -1.09 -2.28
C TYR A 138 -15.14 0.36 -2.51
N ASP A 139 -15.38 0.76 -3.76
CA ASP A 139 -15.78 2.14 -4.10
C ASP A 139 -17.12 2.53 -3.46
N ALA A 140 -18.01 1.54 -3.28
CA ALA A 140 -19.29 1.71 -2.61
C ALA A 140 -19.20 1.81 -1.07
N LEU A 141 -18.03 1.56 -0.48
CA LEU A 141 -17.84 1.75 0.97
C LEU A 141 -17.86 3.24 1.34
N PRO A 142 -18.40 3.61 2.51
CA PRO A 142 -18.19 4.94 3.07
C PRO A 142 -16.70 5.21 3.30
N ASP A 143 -16.26 6.46 3.19
CA ASP A 143 -14.82 6.80 3.29
C ASP A 143 -14.20 6.42 4.64
N SER A 144 -14.98 6.49 5.71
CA SER A 144 -14.58 6.02 7.04
C SER A 144 -14.25 4.52 7.05
N TYR A 145 -15.02 3.70 6.32
CA TYR A 145 -14.77 2.27 6.19
C TYR A 145 -13.62 1.97 5.23
N LYS A 146 -13.42 2.78 4.20
CA LYS A 146 -12.28 2.66 3.28
C LYS A 146 -10.95 2.78 4.02
N ALA A 147 -10.84 3.72 4.97
CA ALA A 147 -9.64 3.93 5.78
C ALA A 147 -9.37 2.73 6.70
N VAL A 148 -10.40 2.30 7.41
CA VAL A 148 -10.33 1.13 8.31
C VAL A 148 -9.93 -0.12 7.54
N HIS A 149 -10.49 -0.32 6.35
CA HIS A 149 -10.17 -1.47 5.52
C HIS A 149 -8.74 -1.42 4.96
N ALA A 150 -8.27 -0.24 4.56
CA ALA A 150 -6.88 -0.05 4.12
C ALA A 150 -5.90 -0.31 5.26
N GLY A 151 -6.16 0.21 6.47
CA GLY A 151 -5.36 -0.07 7.66
C GLY A 151 -5.33 -1.55 8.03
N PHE A 152 -6.47 -2.23 7.98
CA PHE A 152 -6.54 -3.67 8.18
C PHE A 152 -5.67 -4.44 7.17
N LEU A 153 -5.73 -4.09 5.88
CA LEU A 153 -4.90 -4.75 4.86
C LEU A 153 -3.40 -4.47 5.06
N LYS A 154 -3.03 -3.23 5.40
CA LYS A 154 -1.63 -2.89 5.74
C LYS A 154 -1.16 -3.72 6.93
N ALA A 155 -1.97 -3.89 7.96
CA ALA A 155 -1.62 -4.72 9.12
C ALA A 155 -1.37 -6.19 8.73
N LEU A 156 -2.19 -6.76 7.86
CA LEU A 156 -1.98 -8.12 7.35
C LEU A 156 -0.69 -8.24 6.53
N MET A 157 -0.42 -7.28 5.62
CA MET A 157 0.80 -7.27 4.82
C MET A 157 2.06 -7.07 5.66
N TYR A 158 2.01 -6.18 6.65
CA TYR A 158 3.10 -5.99 7.61
C TYR A 158 3.35 -7.27 8.41
N GLY A 159 2.28 -7.94 8.87
CA GLY A 159 2.38 -9.23 9.56
C GLY A 159 3.06 -10.31 8.72
N LEU A 160 2.72 -10.41 7.43
CA LEU A 160 3.38 -11.31 6.49
C LEU A 160 4.88 -11.00 6.35
N LEU A 161 5.25 -9.73 6.17
CA LEU A 161 6.65 -9.33 6.07
C LEU A 161 7.42 -9.57 7.37
N LYS A 162 6.78 -9.33 8.52
CA LYS A 162 7.36 -9.58 9.83
C LYS A 162 7.59 -11.08 10.09
N PHE A 163 6.69 -11.93 9.59
CA PHE A 163 6.89 -13.37 9.62
C PHE A 163 8.13 -13.80 8.83
N CYS A 164 8.37 -13.16 7.68
CA CYS A 164 9.55 -13.38 6.85
C CYS A 164 10.78 -12.55 7.28
N GLU A 165 10.76 -11.90 8.43
CA GLU A 165 11.84 -11.00 8.85
C GLU A 165 13.13 -11.79 9.12
N LYS A 166 14.25 -11.21 8.68
CA LYS A 166 15.58 -11.69 8.97
C LYS A 166 15.83 -11.67 10.48
N LYS A 167 16.01 -12.85 11.04
CA LYS A 167 16.29 -12.99 12.48
C LYS A 167 17.73 -12.57 12.76
N PRO A 168 17.99 -11.90 13.90
CA PRO A 168 19.36 -11.60 14.31
C PRO A 168 20.13 -12.92 14.43
N VAL A 169 21.28 -12.99 13.77
CA VAL A 169 22.23 -14.09 13.95
C VAL A 169 22.90 -13.84 15.30
N PHE A 170 22.45 -14.53 16.34
CA PHE A 170 23.19 -14.56 17.58
C PHE A 170 24.51 -15.28 17.29
N GLN A 171 25.62 -14.55 17.30
CA GLN A 171 26.93 -15.17 17.38
C GLN A 171 27.02 -15.78 18.78
N ASP A 172 27.02 -17.10 18.85
CA ASP A 172 27.35 -17.80 20.09
C ASP A 172 28.70 -17.26 20.57
N ALA A 173 28.73 -16.75 21.80
CA ALA A 173 29.95 -16.35 22.45
C ALA A 173 30.84 -17.61 22.59
N ALA A 174 31.89 -17.66 21.77
CA ALA A 174 32.92 -18.70 21.82
C ALA A 174 33.73 -18.63 23.12
#